data_AF-X1GDX2-F1
#
_entry.id   AF-X1GDX2-F1
#
_cell.length_a   1.000
_cell.length_b   1.000
_cell.length_c   1.000
_cell.angle_alpha   90.00
_cell.angle_beta   90.00
_cell.angle_gamma   90.00
#
_symmetry.space_group_name_H-M   'P 1'
#
loop_
_entity.id
_entity.type
_entity.pdbx_description
1 polymer ?
#
loop_
_entity_poly.entity_id
_entity_poly.type
_entity_poly.pdbx_seq_one_letter_code
_entity_poly.pdbx_strand_id
1 'polypeptide(L)'
;MMHLVTPELDVGPPLTYCTFPIKGGKFDSLWEKWEERLKRKPLETIKNEEGENEPLFKEIRKEGVRRELPLIVHTLKALSDKTIELRGQKLIRKGRVVEGYCLNEEIGCETDMH
;
A
#
# COMPACT_ATOMS: atom_id res chain seq x y z
N MET A 1 -4.36 -0.05 -1.09
CA MET A 1 -5.50 0.86 -0.83
C MET A 1 -6.75 0.12 -1.26
N MET A 2 -7.86 0.31 -0.56
CA MET A 2 -9.18 -0.08 -1.05
C MET A 2 -9.94 1.18 -1.44
N HIS A 3 -10.62 1.17 -2.57
CA HIS A 3 -11.38 2.31 -3.09
C HIS A 3 -12.80 1.88 -3.48
N LEU A 4 -13.69 2.87 -3.60
CA LEU A 4 -15.03 2.63 -4.13
C LEU A 4 -14.93 2.29 -5.62
N VAL A 5 -15.73 1.34 -6.11
CA VAL A 5 -15.74 1.00 -7.54
C VAL A 5 -16.52 2.06 -8.32
N THR A 6 -15.92 2.55 -9.41
CA THR A 6 -16.51 3.48 -10.39
C THR A 6 -16.53 2.85 -11.79
N PRO A 7 -17.35 3.35 -12.73
CA PRO A 7 -17.28 2.92 -14.13
C PRO A 7 -15.90 3.16 -14.76
N GLU A 8 -15.21 4.23 -14.35
CA GLU A 8 -13.83 4.52 -14.73
C GLU A 8 -12.85 3.66 -13.93
N LEU A 9 -11.96 2.97 -14.65
CA LEU A 9 -10.98 2.04 -14.07
C LEU A 9 -10.03 2.75 -13.10
N ASP A 10 -9.99 2.28 -11.85
CA ASP A 10 -9.10 2.75 -10.77
C ASP A 10 -9.21 4.25 -10.42
N VAL A 11 -10.34 4.90 -10.70
CA VAL A 11 -10.57 6.34 -10.42
C VAL A 11 -11.43 6.59 -9.18
N GLY A 12 -11.95 5.55 -8.55
CA GLY A 12 -12.85 5.72 -7.43
C GLY A 12 -12.19 6.27 -6.15
N PRO A 13 -12.95 6.97 -5.30
CA PRO A 13 -12.41 7.58 -4.10
C PRO A 13 -11.88 6.53 -3.11
N PRO A 14 -10.79 6.82 -2.37
CA PRO A 14 -10.25 5.91 -1.38
C PRO A 14 -11.26 5.65 -0.26
N LEU A 15 -11.36 4.40 0.18
CA LEU A 15 -12.04 4.01 1.40
C LEU A 15 -11.04 3.92 2.53
N THR A 16 -10.02 3.08 2.33
CA THR A 16 -9.02 2.79 3.34
C THR A 16 -7.66 2.62 2.72
N TYR A 17 -6.62 2.87 3.50
CA TYR A 17 -5.25 2.67 3.06
C TYR A 17 -4.35 2.29 4.24
N CYS A 18 -3.25 1.63 3.90
CA CYS A 18 -2.13 1.39 4.79
C CYS A 18 -0.89 1.91 4.09
N THR A 19 0.01 2.53 4.84
CA THR A 19 1.34 2.91 4.39
C THR A 19 2.38 2.06 5.10
N PHE A 20 3.54 1.92 4.47
CA PHE A 20 4.72 1.32 5.08
C PHE A 20 5.97 2.05 4.58
N PRO A 21 7.00 2.18 5.41
CA PRO A 21 8.23 2.83 4.98
C PRO A 21 8.94 1.93 3.97
N ILE A 22 9.37 2.52 2.85
CA ILE A 22 10.24 1.87 1.88
C ILE A 22 11.72 2.25 2.09
N LYS A 23 12.05 2.94 3.18
CA LYS A 23 13.41 3.30 3.61
C LYS A 23 13.57 2.92 5.07
N GLY A 24 14.81 2.72 5.53
CA GLY A 24 15.10 2.21 6.86
C GLY A 24 15.20 0.69 6.90
N GLY A 25 16.01 0.18 7.83
CA GLY A 25 16.12 -1.25 8.12
C GLY A 25 16.58 -2.05 6.90
N LYS A 26 15.82 -3.10 6.52
CA LYS A 26 16.18 -3.95 5.38
C LYS A 26 16.24 -3.20 4.04
N PHE A 27 15.51 -2.10 3.91
CA PHE A 27 15.46 -1.34 2.66
C PHE A 27 16.71 -0.51 2.40
N ASP A 28 17.44 -0.07 3.43
CA ASP A 28 18.61 0.81 3.24
C ASP A 28 19.67 0.13 2.36
N SER A 29 20.02 -1.13 2.69
CA SER A 29 20.95 -1.92 1.88
C SER A 29 20.46 -2.23 0.46
N LEU A 30 19.14 -2.25 0.23
CA LEU A 30 18.56 -2.47 -1.10
C LEU A 30 18.64 -1.18 -1.93
N TRP A 31 18.37 -0.03 -1.32
CA TRP A 31 18.55 1.28 -1.95
C TRP A 31 20.03 1.56 -2.30
N GLU A 32 20.96 1.27 -1.40
CA GLU A 32 22.40 1.43 -1.68
C GLU A 32 22.82 0.61 -2.92
N LYS A 33 22.42 -0.67 -2.97
CA LYS A 33 22.69 -1.54 -4.13
C LYS A 33 22.03 -1.03 -5.40
N TRP A 34 20.82 -0.51 -5.30
CA TRP A 34 20.10 0.09 -6.43
C TRP A 34 20.85 1.32 -6.97
N GLU A 35 21.27 2.23 -6.10
CA GLU A 35 22.04 3.41 -6.47
C GLU A 35 23.41 3.06 -7.09
N GLU A 36 24.10 2.05 -6.56
CA GLU A 36 25.34 1.55 -7.16
C GLU A 36 25.13 0.99 -8.57
N ARG A 37 24.01 0.29 -8.80
CA ARG A 37 23.67 -0.25 -10.13
C ARG A 37 23.39 0.86 -11.12
N LEU A 38 22.64 1.90 -10.73
CA LEU A 38 22.34 3.05 -11.59
C LEU A 38 23.61 3.83 -12.00
N LYS A 39 24.69 3.78 -11.21
CA LYS A 39 25.99 4.35 -11.61
C LYS A 39 26.67 3.56 -12.73
N ARG A 40 26.30 2.29 -12.93
CA ARG A 40 26.95 1.37 -13.89
C ARG A 40 26.08 1.05 -15.10
N LYS A 41 24.75 1.08 -14.95
CA LYS A 41 23.78 0.73 -15.99
C LYS A 41 22.63 1.74 -16.03
N PRO A 42 22.13 2.13 -17.22
CA PRO A 42 20.92 2.91 -17.35
C PRO A 42 19.69 2.17 -16.80
N LEU A 43 18.70 2.94 -16.32
CA LEU A 43 17.43 2.41 -15.79
C LEU A 43 16.74 1.45 -16.76
N GLU A 44 16.66 1.81 -18.04
CA GLU A 44 16.00 0.98 -19.06
C GLU A 44 16.66 -0.39 -19.23
N THR A 45 17.99 -0.46 -19.11
CA THR A 45 18.72 -1.74 -19.16
C THR A 45 18.36 -2.62 -17.97
N ILE A 46 18.35 -2.05 -16.76
CA ILE A 46 18.01 -2.79 -15.54
C ILE A 46 16.54 -3.27 -15.60
N LYS A 47 15.63 -2.42 -16.08
CA LYS A 47 14.22 -2.76 -16.25
C LYS A 47 14.02 -3.92 -17.24
N ASN A 48 14.76 -3.94 -18.34
CA ASN A 48 14.68 -5.00 -19.34
C ASN A 48 15.32 -6.32 -18.89
N GLU A 49 16.45 -6.25 -18.16
CA GLU A 49 17.19 -7.44 -17.72
C GLU A 49 16.57 -8.09 -16.46
N GLU A 50 16.15 -7.27 -15.48
CA GLU A 50 15.72 -7.75 -14.17
C GLU A 50 14.20 -7.63 -13.99
N GLY A 51 13.61 -6.53 -14.47
CA GLY A 51 12.18 -6.26 -14.32
C GLY A 51 11.70 -6.40 -12.88
N GLU A 52 10.67 -7.24 -12.66
CA GLU A 52 10.11 -7.49 -11.33
C GLU A 52 11.02 -8.33 -10.41
N ASN A 53 12.11 -8.92 -10.95
CA ASN A 53 13.08 -9.65 -10.15
C ASN A 53 14.12 -8.75 -9.49
N GLU A 54 14.14 -7.45 -9.80
CA GLU A 54 15.03 -6.50 -9.16
C GLU A 54 14.80 -6.51 -7.62
N PRO A 55 15.86 -6.68 -6.80
CA PRO A 55 15.73 -6.89 -5.36
C PRO A 55 14.92 -5.84 -4.59
N LEU A 56 15.12 -4.55 -4.86
CA LEU A 56 14.40 -3.47 -4.16
C LEU A 56 12.91 -3.49 -4.54
N PHE A 57 12.59 -3.56 -5.84
CA PHE A 57 11.22 -3.66 -6.34
C PHE A 57 10.51 -4.88 -5.75
N LYS A 58 11.17 -6.04 -5.77
CA LYS A 58 10.62 -7.30 -5.26
C LYS A 58 10.29 -7.20 -3.76
N GLU A 59 11.17 -6.60 -2.97
CA GLU A 59 10.92 -6.44 -1.53
C GLU A 59 9.79 -5.44 -1.24
N ILE A 60 9.71 -4.34 -2.00
CA ILE A 60 8.59 -3.38 -1.91
C ILE A 60 7.26 -4.09 -2.25
N ARG A 61 7.24 -4.91 -3.32
CA ARG A 61 6.04 -5.68 -3.70
C ARG A 61 5.66 -6.71 -2.66
N LYS A 62 6.63 -7.43 -2.08
CA LYS A 62 6.42 -8.39 -1.00
C LYS A 62 5.77 -7.73 0.22
N GLU A 63 6.28 -6.58 0.65
CA GLU A 63 5.68 -5.84 1.77
C GLU A 63 4.29 -5.30 1.43
N GLY A 64 4.04 -4.88 0.19
CA GLY A 64 2.71 -4.52 -0.28
C GLY A 64 1.71 -5.67 -0.17
N VAL A 65 2.06 -6.85 -0.70
CA VAL A 65 1.22 -8.06 -0.68
C VAL A 65 0.95 -8.52 0.76
N ARG A 66 1.95 -8.47 1.64
CA ARG A 66 1.80 -8.83 3.07
C ARG A 66 0.66 -8.06 3.74
N ARG A 67 0.37 -6.83 3.28
CA ARG A 67 -0.65 -5.94 3.85
C ARG A 67 -1.97 -5.95 3.08
N GLU A 68 -2.03 -6.60 1.93
CA GLU A 68 -3.20 -6.57 1.05
C GLU A 68 -4.40 -7.29 1.67
N LEU A 69 -4.22 -8.54 2.10
CA LEU A 69 -5.30 -9.30 2.73
C LEU A 69 -5.74 -8.69 4.08
N PRO A 70 -4.82 -8.30 5.00
CA PRO A 70 -5.20 -7.53 6.19
C PRO A 70 -5.99 -6.26 5.88
N LEU A 71 -5.57 -5.51 4.85
CA LEU A 71 -6.26 -4.30 4.44
C LEU A 71 -7.71 -4.58 4.01
N ILE A 72 -7.95 -5.65 3.24
CA ILE A 72 -9.30 -6.06 2.86
C ILE A 72 -10.14 -6.38 4.10
N VAL A 73 -9.61 -7.20 5.01
CA VAL A 73 -10.33 -7.62 6.23
C VAL A 73 -10.69 -6.42 7.11
N HIS A 74 -9.71 -5.55 7.40
CA HIS A 74 -9.95 -4.37 8.25
C HIS A 74 -10.85 -3.34 7.58
N THR A 75 -10.85 -3.25 6.26
CA THR A 75 -11.81 -2.40 5.52
C THR A 75 -13.24 -2.89 5.72
N LEU A 76 -13.48 -4.19 5.56
CA LEU A 76 -14.80 -4.78 5.77
C LEU A 76 -15.25 -4.66 7.22
N LYS A 77 -14.34 -4.86 8.17
CA LYS A 77 -14.60 -4.67 9.60
C LYS A 77 -14.97 -3.22 9.92
N ALA A 78 -14.22 -2.24 9.42
CA ALA A 78 -14.49 -0.82 9.65
C ALA A 78 -15.86 -0.39 9.10
N LEU A 79 -16.28 -0.96 7.96
CA LEU A 79 -17.63 -0.76 7.40
C LEU A 79 -18.71 -1.43 8.25
N SER A 80 -18.50 -2.69 8.67
CA SER A 80 -19.44 -3.45 9.50
C SER A 80 -19.68 -2.79 10.86
N ASP A 81 -18.61 -2.29 11.49
CA ASP A 81 -18.64 -1.65 12.81
C ASP A 81 -19.12 -0.19 12.73
N LYS A 82 -19.42 0.33 11.53
CA LYS A 82 -19.76 1.75 11.27
C LYS A 82 -18.68 2.72 11.75
N THR A 83 -17.43 2.25 11.83
CA THR A 83 -16.27 3.12 12.07
C THR A 83 -16.09 4.08 10.89
N ILE A 84 -16.38 3.59 9.69
CA ILE A 84 -16.54 4.35 8.47
C ILE A 84 -17.89 4.01 7.83
N GLU A 85 -18.50 4.99 7.19
CA GLU A 85 -19.77 4.83 6.49
C GLU A 85 -19.64 5.38 5.06
N LEU A 86 -20.37 4.79 4.12
CA LEU A 86 -20.50 5.32 2.77
C LEU A 86 -21.85 6.00 2.59
N ARG A 87 -21.85 7.26 2.15
CA ARG A 87 -23.05 8.01 1.77
C ARG A 87 -22.89 8.52 0.34
N GLY A 88 -23.49 7.80 -0.60
CA GLY A 88 -23.20 7.99 -2.02
C GLY A 88 -21.73 7.68 -2.31
N GLN A 89 -21.01 8.63 -2.92
CA GLN A 89 -19.58 8.49 -3.24
C GLN A 89 -18.66 9.11 -2.18
N LYS A 90 -19.19 9.43 -0.98
CA LYS A 90 -18.43 10.07 0.09
C LYS A 90 -18.23 9.12 1.26
N LEU A 91 -16.98 9.02 1.70
CA LEU A 91 -16.61 8.33 2.92
C LEU A 91 -16.86 9.26 4.12
N ILE A 92 -17.59 8.75 5.12
CA ILE A 92 -17.95 9.47 6.34
C ILE A 92 -17.30 8.77 7.54
N ARG A 93 -16.68 9.54 8.42
CA ARG A 93 -16.15 9.07 9.71
C ARG A 93 -16.51 10.07 10.79
N LYS A 94 -17.12 9.59 11.89
CA LYS A 94 -17.58 10.45 13.01
C LYS A 94 -18.40 11.66 12.52
N GLY A 95 -19.28 11.45 11.54
CA GLY A 95 -20.14 12.48 10.96
C GLY A 95 -19.48 13.46 9.99
N ARG A 96 -18.19 13.30 9.66
CA ARG A 96 -17.46 14.17 8.73
C ARG A 96 -17.04 13.43 7.48
N VAL A 97 -17.03 14.13 6.34
CA VAL A 97 -16.45 13.61 5.09
C VAL A 97 -14.93 13.53 5.27
N VAL A 98 -14.34 12.41 4.86
CA VAL A 98 -12.89 12.18 4.87
C VAL A 98 -12.46 11.60 3.53
N GLU A 99 -11.21 11.84 3.12
CA GLU A 99 -10.68 11.38 1.83
C GLU A 99 -10.24 9.91 1.84
N GLY A 100 -10.04 9.33 3.02
CA GLY A 100 -9.66 7.94 3.21
C GLY A 100 -9.37 7.66 4.68
N TYR A 101 -9.54 6.40 5.10
CA TYR A 101 -9.26 5.97 6.45
C TYR A 101 -7.94 5.19 6.54
N CYS A 102 -6.99 5.71 7.32
CA CYS A 102 -5.71 5.05 7.56
C CYS A 102 -5.90 3.86 8.50
N LEU A 103 -5.41 2.68 8.09
CA LEU A 103 -5.46 1.43 8.84
C LEU A 103 -4.08 0.97 9.34
N ASN A 104 -3.12 1.91 9.48
CA ASN A 104 -1.75 1.57 9.87
C ASN A 104 -1.69 0.91 11.26
N GLU A 105 -2.51 1.35 12.21
CA GLU A 105 -2.51 0.83 13.58
C GLU A 105 -3.07 -0.59 13.61
N GLU A 106 -4.17 -0.82 12.89
CA GLU A 106 -4.86 -2.10 12.82
C GLU A 106 -4.01 -3.17 12.11
N ILE A 107 -3.35 -2.80 11.01
CA ILE A 107 -2.55 -3.73 10.20
C ILE A 107 -1.14 -3.91 10.77
N GLY A 108 -0.55 -2.86 11.36
CA GLY A 108 0.79 -2.91 11.94
C GLY A 108 0.91 -4.00 13.01
N CYS A 109 -0.08 -4.09 13.91
CA CYS A 109 -0.13 -5.09 14.97
C CYS A 109 -0.17 -6.54 14.45
N GLU A 110 -0.84 -6.79 13.32
CA GLU A 110 -0.92 -8.13 12.71
C GLU A 110 0.36 -8.49 11.96
N THR A 111 1.04 -7.51 11.35
CA THR A 111 2.30 -7.76 10.66
C THR A 111 3.45 -8.08 11.60
N ASP A 112 3.41 -7.71 12.88
CA ASP A 112 4.49 -8.04 13.84
C ASP A 112 4.35 -9.44 14.47
N MET A 113 3.26 -10.16 14.19
CA MET A 113 2.96 -11.48 14.78
C MET A 113 3.43 -12.67 13.92
N HIS A 114 4.09 -12.43 12.78
CA HIS A 114 4.56 -13.44 11.82
C HIS A 114 5.98 -13.15 11.34
#